data_AF-A0A1Y1QG48-F1
#
_entry.id   AF-A0A1Y1QG48-F1
#
_cell.length_a   1.000
_cell.length_b   1.000
_cell.length_c   1.000
_cell.angle_alpha   90.00
_cell.angle_beta   90.00
_cell.angle_gamma   90.00
#
_symmetry.space_group_name_H-M   'P 1'
#
loop_
_entity.id
_entity.type
_entity.pdbx_description
1 polymer ?
#
loop_
_entity_poly.entity_id
_entity_poly.type
_entity_poly.pdbx_seq_one_letter_code
_entity_poly.pdbx_strand_id
1 'polypeptide(L)'
;MSGQAMAETVKWEALSANEQAVLKPFAAQWSAFPESKQQSLRRWAAKSPEERARIKQRYADWKQLPAPRQAQISHQLKRYKEMPPAKRAKIKAWHRWVKTLPSAEQKKLREVWSTLGEAERKAYMQTLRQRYGG
;
A
#
# COMPACT_ATOMS: atom_id res chain seq x y z
N MET A 1 -17.81 -33.73 14.77
CA MET A 1 -16.60 -33.90 13.95
C MET A 1 -16.75 -32.97 12.75
N SER A 2 -16.25 -31.73 12.84
CA SER A 2 -16.50 -30.70 11.81
C SER A 2 -15.19 -30.23 11.18
N GLY A 3 -15.01 -30.64 9.92
CA GLY A 3 -14.19 -30.06 8.85
C GLY A 3 -12.93 -29.27 9.21
N GLN A 4 -11.80 -29.95 9.38
CA GLN A 4 -10.50 -29.35 9.10
C GLN A 4 -10.27 -29.37 7.59
N ALA A 5 -10.57 -28.28 6.90
CA ALA A 5 -9.99 -28.01 5.59
C ALA A 5 -8.49 -27.76 5.81
N MET A 6 -7.67 -28.80 5.67
CA MET A 6 -6.22 -28.66 5.65
C MET A 6 -5.84 -27.89 4.38
N ALA A 7 -5.56 -26.61 4.52
CA ALA A 7 -5.06 -25.78 3.43
C ALA A 7 -3.65 -26.27 3.06
N GLU A 8 -3.54 -26.91 1.90
CA GLU A 8 -2.35 -27.63 1.47
C GLU A 8 -1.22 -26.65 1.11
N THR A 9 -0.06 -26.79 1.76
CA THR A 9 1.16 -26.08 1.39
C THR A 9 1.57 -26.46 -0.04
N VAL A 10 1.82 -25.47 -0.89
CA VAL A 10 2.18 -25.71 -2.31
C VAL A 10 3.63 -26.16 -2.38
N LYS A 11 3.90 -27.28 -3.08
CA LYS A 11 5.25 -27.78 -3.32
C LYS A 11 6.04 -26.83 -4.24
N TRP A 12 7.37 -26.82 -4.11
CA TRP A 12 8.25 -25.93 -4.89
C TRP A 12 8.09 -26.14 -6.41
N GLU A 13 7.90 -27.40 -6.81
CA GLU A 13 7.75 -27.87 -8.18
C GLU A 13 6.42 -27.45 -8.81
N ALA A 14 5.41 -27.15 -7.98
CA ALA A 14 4.11 -26.65 -8.42
C ALA A 14 4.07 -25.12 -8.61
N LEU A 15 5.16 -24.42 -8.28
CA LEU A 15 5.30 -22.99 -8.56
C LEU A 15 5.50 -22.74 -10.06
N SER A 16 4.96 -21.63 -10.55
CA SER A 16 5.22 -21.18 -11.92
C SER A 16 6.71 -20.88 -12.13
N ALA A 17 7.19 -20.92 -13.37
CA ALA A 17 8.58 -20.61 -13.71
C ALA A 17 9.03 -19.22 -13.19
N ASN A 18 8.14 -18.22 -13.25
CA ASN A 18 8.42 -16.90 -12.67
C ASN A 18 8.50 -16.96 -11.14
N GLU A 19 7.59 -17.65 -10.46
CA GLU A 19 7.68 -17.83 -9.01
C GLU A 19 8.99 -18.52 -8.60
N GLN A 20 9.39 -19.60 -9.28
CA GLN A 20 10.66 -20.29 -9.01
C GLN A 20 11.87 -19.39 -9.25
N ALA A 21 11.89 -18.61 -10.34
CA ALA A 21 12.99 -17.69 -10.63
C ALA A 21 13.12 -16.58 -9.57
N VAL A 22 12.01 -16.01 -9.14
CA VAL A 22 12.00 -14.91 -8.16
C VAL A 22 12.27 -15.40 -6.73
N LEU A 23 11.78 -16.59 -6.40
CA LEU A 23 11.85 -17.17 -5.06
C LEU A 23 13.00 -18.16 -4.91
N LYS A 24 13.90 -18.27 -5.90
CA LYS A 24 15.07 -19.16 -5.88
C LYS A 24 15.86 -19.14 -4.56
N PRO A 25 16.09 -17.98 -3.89
CA PRO A 25 16.78 -17.96 -2.60
C PRO A 25 16.07 -18.74 -1.47
N PHE A 26 14.78 -19.02 -1.63
CA PHE A 26 13.95 -19.74 -0.67
C PHE A 26 13.74 -21.21 -1.00
N ALA A 27 14.24 -21.69 -2.15
CA ALA A 27 13.95 -23.03 -2.67
C ALA A 27 14.25 -24.14 -1.64
N ALA A 28 15.44 -24.10 -1.03
CA ALA A 28 15.90 -25.14 -0.09
C ALA A 28 15.04 -25.26 1.19
N GLN A 29 14.39 -24.17 1.61
CA GLN A 29 13.59 -24.10 2.84
C GLN A 29 12.09 -23.94 2.55
N TRP A 30 11.68 -24.06 1.29
CA TRP A 30 10.33 -23.75 0.84
C TRP A 30 9.27 -24.59 1.56
N SER A 31 9.51 -25.91 1.63
CA SER A 31 8.62 -26.86 2.29
C SER A 31 8.57 -26.69 3.80
N ALA A 32 9.53 -25.99 4.41
CA ALA A 32 9.53 -25.69 5.84
C ALA A 32 8.75 -24.41 6.20
N PHE A 33 8.29 -23.64 5.20
CA PHE A 33 7.53 -22.44 5.46
C PHE A 33 6.05 -22.74 5.73
N PRO A 34 5.44 -22.04 6.71
CA PRO A 34 4.00 -22.10 6.86
C PRO A 34 3.31 -21.53 5.62
N GLU A 35 2.10 -21.99 5.35
CA GLU A 35 1.30 -21.59 4.19
C GLU A 35 1.21 -20.06 4.04
N SER A 36 1.00 -19.33 5.13
CA SER A 36 0.92 -17.86 5.13
C SER A 36 2.18 -17.18 4.59
N LYS A 37 3.36 -17.76 4.87
CA LYS A 37 4.65 -17.28 4.34
C LYS A 37 4.82 -17.67 2.89
N GLN A 38 4.48 -18.90 2.50
CA GLN A 38 4.48 -19.33 1.09
C GLN A 38 3.57 -18.43 0.24
N GLN A 39 2.34 -18.18 0.68
CA GLN A 39 1.39 -17.30 0.01
C GLN A 39 1.91 -15.87 -0.12
N SER A 40 2.56 -15.34 0.93
CA SER A 40 3.15 -13.99 0.90
C SER A 40 4.29 -13.88 -0.11
N LEU A 41 5.16 -14.91 -0.18
CA LEU A 41 6.25 -15.00 -1.16
C LEU A 41 5.72 -15.14 -2.60
N ARG A 42 4.68 -15.94 -2.81
CA ARG A 42 4.02 -16.07 -4.11
C ARG A 42 3.38 -14.77 -4.56
N ARG A 43 2.66 -14.07 -3.65
CA ARG A 43 2.13 -12.72 -3.91
C ARG A 43 3.23 -11.70 -4.21
N TRP A 44 4.42 -11.88 -3.64
CA TRP A 44 5.59 -11.07 -3.98
C TRP A 44 6.10 -11.40 -5.39
N ALA A 45 6.22 -12.68 -5.74
CA ALA A 45 6.67 -13.12 -7.06
C ALA A 45 5.69 -12.77 -8.20
N ALA A 46 4.39 -12.70 -7.90
CA ALA A 46 3.36 -12.25 -8.84
C ALA A 46 3.45 -10.76 -9.21
N LYS A 47 4.26 -9.97 -8.51
CA LYS A 47 4.48 -8.55 -8.82
C LYS A 47 5.42 -8.39 -10.00
N SER A 48 5.14 -7.41 -10.87
CA SER A 48 6.05 -7.05 -11.96
C SER A 48 7.44 -6.67 -11.43
N PRO A 49 8.51 -6.83 -12.24
CA PRO A 49 9.86 -6.40 -11.85
C PRO A 49 9.91 -4.95 -11.37
N GLU A 50 9.19 -4.05 -12.06
CA GLU A 50 9.12 -2.62 -11.71
C GLU A 50 8.40 -2.40 -10.37
N GLU A 51 7.29 -3.11 -10.12
CA GLU A 51 6.59 -2.99 -8.83
C GLU A 51 7.46 -3.51 -7.69
N ARG A 52 8.18 -4.62 -7.89
CA ARG A 52 9.14 -5.15 -6.90
C ARG A 52 10.28 -4.15 -6.66
N ALA A 53 10.84 -3.56 -7.71
CA ALA A 53 11.90 -2.55 -7.59
C ALA A 53 11.42 -1.34 -6.78
N ARG A 54 10.23 -0.83 -7.09
CA ARG A 54 9.61 0.28 -6.34
C ARG A 54 9.37 -0.06 -4.87
N ILE A 55 8.93 -1.28 -4.56
CA ILE A 55 8.73 -1.71 -3.17
C ILE A 55 10.08 -1.83 -2.43
N LYS A 56 11.10 -2.42 -3.08
CA LYS A 56 12.45 -2.50 -2.52
C LYS A 56 13.01 -1.12 -2.21
N GLN A 57 12.88 -0.16 -3.14
CA GLN A 57 13.33 1.21 -2.95
C GLN A 57 12.63 1.85 -1.74
N ARG A 58 11.30 1.80 -1.68
CA ARG A 58 10.53 2.35 -0.55
C ARG A 58 10.91 1.73 0.78
N TYR A 59 11.24 0.45 0.78
CA TYR A 59 11.69 -0.24 1.99
C TYR A 59 13.09 0.21 2.42
N ALA A 60 14.00 0.42 1.47
CA ALA A 60 15.32 1.00 1.72
C ALA A 60 15.20 2.42 2.29
N ASP A 61 14.37 3.28 1.67
CA ASP A 61 14.09 4.64 2.15
C ASP A 61 13.50 4.60 3.58
N TRP A 62 12.57 3.67 3.84
CA TRP A 62 11.98 3.51 5.17
C TRP A 62 13.00 3.09 6.23
N LYS A 63 13.92 2.17 5.89
CA LYS A 63 14.99 1.74 6.81
C LYS A 63 15.95 2.86 7.19
N GLN A 64 16.14 3.84 6.31
CA GLN A 64 17.00 4.99 6.56
C GLN A 64 16.34 6.05 7.47
N LEU A 65 15.03 5.97 7.69
CA LEU A 65 14.33 6.92 8.57
C LEU A 65 14.76 6.72 10.03
N PRO A 66 14.89 7.80 10.82
CA PRO A 66 15.10 7.69 12.27
C PRO A 66 13.97 6.92 12.95
N ALA A 67 14.28 6.17 14.00
CA ALA A 67 13.31 5.41 14.80
C ALA A 67 12.02 6.19 15.17
N PRO A 68 12.07 7.45 15.67
CA PRO A 68 10.83 8.19 15.96
C PRO A 68 9.97 8.43 14.72
N ARG A 69 10.60 8.66 13.57
CA ARG A 69 9.88 8.84 12.30
C ARG A 69 9.26 7.53 11.82
N GLN A 70 9.97 6.41 11.94
CA GLN A 70 9.42 5.09 11.65
C GLN A 70 8.21 4.78 12.53
N ALA A 71 8.29 5.06 13.84
CA ALA A 71 7.19 4.87 14.79
C ALA A 71 5.97 5.72 14.43
N GLN A 72 6.17 7.01 14.10
CA GLN A 72 5.11 7.90 13.66
C GLN A 72 4.39 7.37 12.41
N ILE A 73 5.13 6.89 11.41
CA ILE A 73 4.55 6.34 10.18
C ILE A 73 3.78 5.05 10.48
N SER A 74 4.36 4.15 11.28
CA SER A 74 3.72 2.88 11.67
C SER A 74 2.41 3.12 12.42
N HIS A 75 2.37 4.09 13.34
CA HIS A 75 1.16 4.47 14.06
C HIS A 75 0.07 5.02 13.13
N GLN A 76 0.45 5.92 12.20
CA GLN A 76 -0.49 6.45 11.20
C GLN A 76 -1.03 5.34 10.29
N LEU A 77 -0.18 4.41 9.87
CA LEU A 77 -0.59 3.27 9.05
C LEU A 77 -1.55 2.35 9.81
N LYS A 78 -1.30 2.08 11.10
CA LYS A 78 -2.20 1.29 11.94
C LYS A 78 -3.59 1.93 12.00
N ARG A 79 -3.66 3.22 12.36
CA ARG A 79 -4.93 3.98 12.38
C ARG A 79 -5.64 3.93 11.04
N TYR A 80 -4.91 4.11 9.92
CA TYR A 80 -5.50 4.03 8.58
C TYR A 80 -6.06 2.64 8.27
N LYS A 81 -5.37 1.56 8.66
CA LYS A 81 -5.83 0.18 8.44
C LYS A 81 -7.10 -0.15 9.24
N GLU A 82 -7.22 0.39 10.45
CA GLU A 82 -8.36 0.23 11.35
C GLU A 82 -9.60 1.04 10.92
N MET A 83 -9.44 2.03 10.03
CA MET A 83 -10.58 2.80 9.53
C MET A 83 -11.57 1.91 8.75
N PRO A 84 -12.89 2.14 8.89
CA PRO A 84 -13.92 1.49 8.08
C PRO A 84 -13.61 1.57 6.58
N PRO A 85 -13.88 0.52 5.79
CA PRO A 85 -13.61 0.50 4.35
C PRO A 85 -14.17 1.72 3.60
N ALA A 86 -15.38 2.17 3.95
CA ALA A 86 -16.00 3.36 3.37
C ALA A 86 -15.19 4.65 3.62
N LYS A 87 -14.64 4.84 4.82
CA LYS A 87 -13.77 5.99 5.12
C LYS A 87 -12.48 5.94 4.31
N ARG A 88 -11.84 4.77 4.21
CA ARG A 88 -10.65 4.57 3.36
C ARG A 88 -10.95 4.81 1.89
N ALA A 89 -12.12 4.40 1.41
CA ALA A 89 -12.56 4.65 0.04
C ALA A 89 -12.71 6.14 -0.25
N LYS A 90 -13.29 6.92 0.67
CA LYS A 90 -13.38 8.38 0.56
C LYS A 90 -12.00 9.04 0.48
N ILE A 91 -11.07 8.64 1.36
CA ILE A 91 -9.69 9.15 1.34
C ILE A 91 -9.01 8.84 -0.01
N LYS A 92 -9.12 7.60 -0.50
CA LYS A 92 -8.57 7.21 -1.81
C LYS A 92 -9.20 7.99 -2.95
N ALA A 93 -10.52 8.19 -2.94
CA ALA A 93 -11.23 8.96 -3.97
C ALA A 93 -10.75 10.41 -4.00
N TRP A 94 -10.63 11.03 -2.83
CA TRP A 94 -10.08 12.38 -2.69
C TRP A 94 -8.66 12.47 -3.26
N HIS A 95 -7.75 11.59 -2.86
CA HIS A 95 -6.39 11.59 -3.40
C HIS A 95 -6.33 11.36 -4.92
N ARG A 96 -7.24 10.54 -5.48
CA ARG A 96 -7.32 10.34 -6.94
C ARG A 96 -7.76 11.62 -7.63
N TRP A 97 -8.79 12.29 -7.12
CA TRP A 97 -9.27 13.55 -7.67
C TRP A 97 -8.23 14.67 -7.54
N VAL A 98 -7.52 14.78 -6.41
CA VAL A 98 -6.44 15.78 -6.27
C VAL A 98 -5.37 15.62 -7.34
N LYS A 99 -5.06 14.38 -7.76
CA LYS A 99 -4.07 14.13 -8.82
C LYS A 99 -4.52 14.58 -10.21
N THR A 100 -5.81 14.81 -10.42
CA THR A 100 -6.33 15.35 -11.69
C THR A 100 -6.28 16.88 -11.73
N LEU A 101 -6.02 17.55 -10.60
CA LEU A 101 -5.86 19.00 -10.56
C LEU A 101 -4.55 19.42 -11.24
N PRO A 102 -4.46 20.66 -11.78
CA PRO A 102 -3.18 21.22 -12.24
C PRO A 102 -2.10 21.17 -11.15
N SER A 103 -0.84 20.96 -11.55
CA SER A 103 0.29 20.83 -10.61
C SER A 103 0.42 22.02 -9.64
N ALA A 104 0.15 23.23 -10.12
CA ALA A 104 0.13 24.45 -9.30
C ALA A 104 -0.93 24.39 -8.19
N GLU A 105 -2.14 23.92 -8.51
CA GLU A 105 -3.22 23.77 -7.54
C GLU A 105 -2.94 22.62 -6.56
N GLN A 106 -2.34 21.51 -7.02
CA GLN A 106 -1.89 20.45 -6.12
C GLN A 106 -0.86 20.95 -5.09
N LYS A 107 0.09 21.78 -5.54
CA LYS A 107 1.11 22.38 -4.67
C LYS A 107 0.47 23.33 -3.66
N LYS A 108 -0.37 24.26 -4.13
CA LYS A 108 -1.08 25.22 -3.28
C LYS A 108 -1.95 24.51 -2.24
N LEU A 109 -2.73 23.50 -2.68
CA LEU A 109 -3.53 22.67 -1.79
C LEU A 109 -2.67 22.08 -0.68
N ARG A 110 -1.49 21.51 -0.99
CA ARG A 110 -0.59 20.92 0.02
C ARG A 110 -0.09 21.95 1.03
N GLU A 111 0.22 23.17 0.59
CA GLU A 111 0.75 24.25 1.43
C GLU A 111 -0.31 24.78 2.40
N VAL A 112 -1.54 25.00 1.93
CA VAL A 112 -2.61 25.57 2.76
C VAL A 112 -3.39 24.52 3.55
N TRP A 113 -3.38 23.24 3.16
CA TRP A 113 -4.27 22.24 3.77
C TRP A 113 -4.10 22.11 5.28
N SER A 114 -2.86 22.17 5.78
CA SER A 114 -2.57 22.08 7.21
C SER A 114 -2.99 23.32 8.00
N THR A 115 -3.14 24.48 7.36
CA THR A 115 -3.52 25.74 8.01
C THR A 115 -5.03 25.96 8.01
N LEU A 116 -5.76 25.40 7.04
CA LEU A 116 -7.22 25.53 6.95
C LEU A 116 -7.95 24.69 8.02
N GLY A 117 -8.92 25.30 8.69
CA GLY A 117 -9.91 24.64 9.55
C GLY A 117 -10.89 23.75 8.77
N GLU A 118 -11.76 23.01 9.46
CA GLU A 118 -12.67 22.06 8.79
C GLU A 118 -13.65 22.75 7.82
N ALA A 119 -14.23 23.88 8.23
CA ALA A 119 -15.16 24.66 7.41
C ALA A 119 -14.44 25.23 6.16
N GLU A 120 -13.25 25.78 6.35
CA GLU A 120 -12.44 26.36 5.27
C GLU A 120 -11.96 25.29 4.28
N ARG A 121 -11.58 24.09 4.76
CA ARG A 121 -11.25 22.95 3.88
C ARG A 121 -12.44 22.57 3.01
N LYS A 122 -13.65 22.49 3.58
CA LYS A 122 -14.88 22.16 2.82
C LYS A 122 -15.14 23.20 1.74
N ALA A 123 -15.06 24.49 2.09
CA ALA A 123 -15.23 25.59 1.14
C ALA A 123 -14.18 25.54 0.02
N TYR A 124 -12.90 25.37 0.36
CA TYR A 124 -11.81 25.28 -0.61
C TYR A 124 -11.97 24.09 -1.56
N MET A 125 -12.37 22.92 -1.03
CA MET A 125 -12.69 21.75 -1.85
C MET A 125 -13.86 22.02 -2.81
N GLN A 126 -14.89 22.73 -2.35
CA GLN A 126 -16.03 23.10 -3.18
C GLN A 126 -15.60 24.02 -4.33
N THR A 127 -14.77 25.04 -4.06
CA THR A 127 -14.22 25.93 -5.09
C THR A 127 -13.41 25.15 -6.14
N LEU A 128 -12.51 24.26 -5.70
CA LEU A 128 -11.73 23.44 -6.62
C LEU A 128 -12.62 22.50 -7.44
N ARG A 129 -13.71 21.98 -6.86
CA ARG A 129 -14.67 21.13 -7.57
C ARG A 129 -15.53 21.91 -8.54
N GLN A 130 -15.83 23.18 -8.31
CA GLN A 130 -16.50 24.03 -9.29
C GLN A 130 -15.59 24.41 -10.47
N ARG A 131 -14.30 24.64 -10.19
CA ARG A 131 -13.32 25.05 -11.21
C ARG A 131 -12.80 23.87 -12.05
N TYR A 132 -12.61 22.70 -11.42
CA TYR A 132 -11.96 21.53 -12.02
C TYR A 132 -12.78 20.23 -11.88
N GLY A 133 -14.00 20.30 -11.35
CA GLY A 133 -14.94 19.20 -11.45
C GLY A 133 -15.59 19.25 -12.82
N GLY A 134 -15.36 18.20 -13.61
CA GLY A 134 -16.18 17.94 -14.79
C GLY A 134 -17.64 17.71 -14.42
#